data_AF-A0A160KTN0-F1
#
_entry.id   AF-A0A160KTN0-F1
#
_cell.length_a   1.000
_cell.length_b   1.000
_cell.length_c   1.000
_cell.angle_alpha   90.00
_cell.angle_beta   90.00
_cell.angle_gamma   90.00
#
_symmetry.space_group_name_H-M   'P 1'
#
loop_
_entity.id
_entity.type
_entity.pdbx_description
1 polymer ?
#
loop_
_entity_poly.entity_id
_entity_poly.type
_entity_poly.pdbx_seq_one_letter_code
_entity_poly.pdbx_strand_id
1 'polypeptide(L)' 'MLFVTDTRKSISINRILHKPQYPTREKAIRDVTRYIELRYNQQRLHSGLGYRTPNEAEQAWITENLAA' A
#
# COMPACT_ATOMS: atom_id res chain seq x y z
N MET A 1 1.75 -11.85 -4.33
CA MET A 1 1.41 -10.41 -4.46
C MET A 1 0.33 -10.10 -3.42
N LEU A 2 0.55 -9.10 -2.55
CA LEU A 2 -0.04 -8.87 -1.21
C LEU A 2 0.73 -9.53 -0.05
N PHE A 3 1.97 -9.12 0.17
CA PHE A 3 2.62 -9.30 1.48
C PHE A 3 1.98 -8.35 2.50
N VAL A 4 1.13 -8.89 3.36
CA VAL A 4 0.43 -8.15 4.42
C VAL A 4 0.96 -8.63 5.76
N THR A 5 2.16 -8.19 6.15
CA THR A 5 2.76 -8.52 7.46
C THR A 5 2.86 -7.33 8.39
N ASP A 6 2.02 -6.30 8.20
CA ASP A 6 1.95 -5.20 9.15
C ASP A 6 0.56 -5.05 9.75
N THR A 7 0.50 -5.36 11.03
CA THR A 7 -0.65 -5.24 11.92
C THR A 7 -1.09 -3.78 12.16
N ARG A 8 -0.50 -2.79 11.46
CA ARG A 8 -1.00 -1.40 11.41
C ARG A 8 -1.68 -1.02 10.08
N LYS A 9 -2.27 -1.98 9.37
CA LYS A 9 -3.13 -1.73 8.19
C LYS A 9 -4.38 -0.88 8.46
N SER A 10 -4.55 -0.33 9.67
CA SER A 10 -5.68 0.50 10.09
C SER A 10 -5.57 1.97 9.62
N ILE A 11 -4.38 2.54 9.46
CA ILE A 11 -4.23 4.01 9.29
C ILE A 11 -4.69 4.49 7.90
N SER A 12 -4.38 3.75 6.84
CA SER A 12 -4.78 4.07 5.46
C SER A 12 -6.28 3.91 5.24
N ILE A 13 -6.84 2.82 5.76
CA ILE A 13 -8.28 2.55 5.70
C ILE A 13 -9.00 3.62 6.52
N ASN A 14 -8.54 3.96 7.72
CA ASN A 14 -9.11 5.07 8.50
C ASN A 14 -9.14 6.38 7.70
N ARG A 15 -8.04 6.81 7.08
CA ARG A 15 -8.02 8.07 6.32
C ARG A 15 -9.04 8.10 5.16
N ILE A 16 -9.35 6.94 4.58
CA ILE A 16 -10.37 6.79 3.53
C ILE A 16 -11.77 6.65 4.13
N LEU A 17 -11.94 5.95 5.26
CA LEU A 17 -13.19 5.82 6.00
C LEU A 17 -13.65 7.15 6.61
N HIS A 18 -12.72 8.05 6.94
CA HIS A 18 -13.03 9.42 7.39
C HIS A 18 -13.46 10.35 6.24
N LYS A 19 -13.50 9.87 5.00
CA LYS A 19 -14.16 10.63 3.92
C LYS A 19 -15.67 10.65 4.18
N PRO A 20 -16.37 11.76 3.91
CA PRO A 20 -17.83 11.75 3.88
C PRO A 20 -18.30 10.63 2.95
N GLN A 21 -19.36 9.93 3.34
CA GLN A 21 -19.80 8.67 2.76
C GLN A 21 -19.68 8.65 1.23
N TYR A 22 -19.11 7.57 0.70
CA TYR A 22 -19.02 7.38 -0.74
C TYR A 22 -20.41 7.20 -1.33
N PRO A 23 -20.75 7.93 -2.40
CA PRO A 23 -22.07 7.80 -3.03
C PRO A 23 -22.26 6.43 -3.68
N THR A 24 -21.18 5.76 -4.10
CA THR A 24 -21.24 4.38 -4.61
C THR A 24 -20.00 3.58 -4.20
N ARG A 25 -20.15 2.25 -4.19
CA ARG A 25 -19.05 1.31 -3.90
C ARG A 25 -17.91 1.43 -4.92
N GLU A 26 -18.22 1.66 -6.19
CA GLU A 26 -17.24 1.80 -7.26
C GLU A 26 -16.36 3.04 -7.05
N LYS A 27 -16.94 4.14 -6.54
CA LYS A 27 -16.17 5.34 -6.21
C LYS A 27 -15.21 5.10 -5.05
N ALA A 28 -15.65 4.37 -4.02
CA ALA A 28 -14.80 3.97 -2.91
C ALA A 28 -13.63 3.10 -3.41
N ILE A 29 -13.91 2.08 -4.24
CA ILE A 29 -12.89 1.20 -4.81
C ILE A 29 -11.87 2.01 -5.62
N ARG A 30 -12.32 2.87 -6.54
CA ARG A 30 -11.41 3.69 -7.36
C ARG A 30 -10.49 4.57 -6.51
N ASP A 31 -11.02 5.18 -5.45
CA ASP A 31 -10.24 6.06 -4.60
C ASP A 31 -9.26 5.28 -3.71
N VAL A 32 -9.64 4.09 -3.22
CA VAL A 32 -8.75 3.16 -2.51
C VAL A 32 -7.63 2.66 -3.41
N THR A 33 -7.96 2.17 -4.61
CA THR A 33 -6.97 1.69 -5.59
C THR A 33 -5.98 2.79 -5.95
N ARG A 34 -6.48 3.99 -6.29
CA ARG A 34 -5.62 5.15 -6.58
C ARG A 34 -4.68 5.47 -5.42
N TYR A 35 -5.17 5.40 -4.19
CA TYR A 35 -4.34 5.66 -3.02
C TYR A 35 -3.26 4.59 -2.82
N ILE A 36 -3.60 3.31 -3.01
CA ILE A 36 -2.64 2.20 -2.89
C ILE A 36 -1.51 2.36 -3.91
N GLU A 37 -1.87 2.56 -5.18
CA GLU A 37 -0.92 2.63 -6.30
C GLU A 37 -0.03 3.86 -6.24
N LEU A 38 -0.63 5.05 -6.10
CA LEU A 38 0.09 6.31 -6.27
C LEU A 38 0.75 6.82 -4.99
N ARG A 39 0.29 6.38 -3.82
CA ARG A 39 0.75 6.95 -2.54
C ARG A 39 1.31 5.88 -1.63
N TYR A 40 0.56 4.81 -1.38
CA TYR A 40 1.00 3.81 -0.41
C TYR A 40 2.25 3.08 -0.90
N ASN A 41 2.19 2.44 -2.06
CA ASN A 41 3.28 1.62 -2.57
C ASN A 41 4.55 2.43 -2.90
N GLN A 42 4.36 3.70 -3.30
CA GLN A 42 5.45 4.58 -3.75
C GLN A 42 6.08 5.45 -2.66
N GLN A 43 5.35 5.80 -1.60
CA GLN A 43 5.82 6.83 -0.65
C GLN A 43 5.79 6.37 0.81
N ARG A 44 5.11 5.26 1.12
CA ARG A 44 4.98 4.81 2.52
C ARG A 44 6.23 4.08 2.96
N LEU A 45 7.02 4.72 3.82
CA LEU A 45 8.12 4.04 4.49
C LEU A 45 7.60 3.12 5.60
N HIS A 46 8.15 1.91 5.65
CA HIS A 46 7.71 0.87 6.54
C HIS A 46 8.84 0.40 7.46
N SER A 47 8.66 0.50 8.78
CA SER A 47 9.70 0.10 9.76
C SER A 47 10.08 -1.38 9.61
N GLY A 48 9.10 -2.27 9.40
CA GLY A 48 9.35 -3.69 9.09
C GLY A 48 10.02 -3.96 7.74
N LEU A 49 10.11 -2.99 6.83
CA LEU A 49 10.86 -3.09 5.58
C LEU A 49 12.19 -2.31 5.66
N GLY A 50 12.68 -2.01 6.87
CA GLY A 50 13.89 -1.21 7.06
C GLY A 50 13.74 0.23 6.56
N TYR A 51 12.54 0.82 6.72
CA TYR A 51 12.18 2.14 6.20
C TYR A 51 12.23 2.27 4.67
N ARG A 52 12.09 1.16 3.94
CA ARG A 52 11.87 1.18 2.50
C ARG A 52 10.38 1.25 2.17
N THR A 53 10.07 1.69 0.96
CA THR A 53 8.73 1.61 0.40
C THR A 53 8.40 0.18 -0.03
N PRO A 54 7.11 -0.20 -0.08
CA PRO A 54 6.71 -1.51 -0.59
C PRO A 54 7.23 -1.79 -1.99
N ASN A 55 7.23 -0.81 -2.90
CA ASN A 55 7.77 -0.98 -4.24
C ASN A 55 9.27 -1.28 -4.24
N GLU A 56 10.07 -0.56 -3.45
CA GLU A 56 11.51 -0.81 -3.35
C GLU A 56 11.80 -2.19 -2.76
N ALA A 57 11.03 -2.62 -1.77
CA ALA A 57 11.16 -3.95 -1.18
C ALA A 57 10.81 -5.05 -2.20
N GLU A 58 9.74 -4.87 -2.97
CA GLU A 58 9.35 -5.80 -4.04
C GLU A 58 10.41 -5.84 -5.15
N GLN A 59 10.93 -4.69 -5.59
CA GLN A 59 12.00 -4.62 -6.59
C GLN A 59 13.28 -5.32 -6.12
N ALA A 60 13.71 -5.07 -4.88
CA ALA A 60 14.87 -5.75 -4.32
C ALA A 60 14.69 -7.27 -4.31
N TRP A 61 13.52 -7.75 -3.88
CA TRP A 61 13.18 -9.17 -3.92
C TRP A 61 13.18 -9.73 -5.35
N ILE A 62 12.59 -9.03 -6.32
CA ILE A 62 12.60 -9.45 -7.73
C ILE A 62 14.04 -9.55 -8.25
N THR A 63 14.87 -8.55 -7.99
CA THR A 63 16.28 -8.56 -8.43
C THR A 63 17.06 -9.72 -7.82
N GLU A 64 16.88 -9.99 -6.53
CA GLU A 64 17.54 -11.10 -5.83
C GLU A 64 17.11 -12.48 -6.39
N ASN A 65 15.81 -12.68 -6.67
CA ASN A 65 15.31 -13.96 -7.17
C ASN A 65 15.52 -14.17 -8.68
N LEU A 66 15.68 -13.11 -9.46
CA LEU A 66 16.06 -13.21 -10.88
C LEU A 66 17.56 -13.39 -11.09
N ALA A 67 18.37 -13.03 -10.08
CA ALA A 67 19.82 -13.22 -10.10
C ALA A 67 20.27 -14.58 -9.53
N ALA A 68 19.34 -15.37 -9.01
CA ALA A 68 19.54 -16.72 -8.46
C ALA A 68 19.16 -17.79 -9.48
#